data_AF-B0C3Y3-F1
#
_entry.id   AF-B0C3Y3-F1
#
_cell.length_a   1.000
_cell.length_b   1.000
_cell.length_c   1.000
_cell.angle_alpha   90.00
_cell.angle_beta   90.00
_cell.angle_gamma   90.00
#
_symmetry.space_group_name_H-M   'P 1'
#
loop_
_entity.id
_entity.type
_entity.pdbx_description
1 polymer ?
#
loop_
_entity_poly.entity_id
_entity_poly.type
_entity_poly.pdbx_seq_one_letter_code
_entity_poly.pdbx_strand_id
1 'polypeptide(L)'
;MVDPTPHHRFEELAAGYVLGNLDSEEMAEFQQLAVEHPSLWDEVAGLQETLDLLPFALAESQPQPSARERMMQTAQTQSAEPFKASPNSQRPWAKIFGGIAVVTTVALGLQTVHFQQQLAQVRQELAEQKSLMATLPSTMPQTTPRNVVITTTDTFVNRNWQGVEQILVDHHKSLKKGPKAVDIPSNQPMELAALLRAQAPMPSAMPILSQMSSKLLGGSVCTFGKAKGVRIMYDTEHHGKVSFYQIARSQRPELPQFTPEKLYLAIQDGPGGVFWSDGEFHYAIVSDLSADELKELTSAVEIVES
;
A
#
# COMPACT_ATOMS: atom_id res chain seq x y z
N MET A 1 34.48 -27.96 9.88
CA MET A 1 33.30 -27.09 9.81
C MET A 1 33.46 -26.10 10.95
N VAL A 2 33.83 -24.87 10.63
CA VAL A 2 33.88 -23.79 11.62
C VAL A 2 32.48 -23.20 11.60
N ASP A 3 31.77 -23.25 12.73
CA ASP A 3 30.50 -22.55 12.85
C ASP A 3 30.75 -21.06 12.59
N PRO A 4 30.03 -20.43 11.65
CA PRO A 4 30.14 -18.99 11.44
C PRO A 4 29.82 -18.30 12.77
N THR A 5 30.56 -17.24 13.08
CA THR A 5 30.26 -16.42 14.25
C THR A 5 28.83 -15.86 14.10
N PRO A 6 28.09 -15.63 15.21
CA PRO A 6 26.70 -15.17 15.15
C PRO A 6 26.50 -13.93 14.27
N HIS A 7 27.48 -13.02 14.26
CA HIS A 7 27.48 -11.83 13.40
C HIS A 7 27.44 -12.16 11.91
N HIS A 8 28.20 -13.15 11.45
CA HIS A 8 28.25 -13.53 10.04
C HIS A 8 26.92 -14.13 9.57
N ARG A 9 26.22 -14.87 10.46
CA ARG A 9 24.90 -15.42 10.12
C ARG A 9 23.84 -14.32 9.96
N PHE A 10 23.93 -13.26 10.77
CA PHE A 10 23.04 -12.10 10.64
C PHE A 10 23.22 -11.37 9.32
N GLU A 11 24.46 -11.10 8.93
CA GLU A 11 24.77 -10.44 7.65
C GLU A 11 24.30 -11.28 6.46
N GLU A 12 24.51 -12.60 6.50
CA GLU A 12 24.08 -13.52 5.44
C GLU A 12 22.55 -13.54 5.28
N LEU A 13 21.82 -13.66 6.38
CA LEU A 13 20.36 -13.66 6.35
C LEU A 13 19.80 -12.30 5.90
N ALA A 14 20.39 -11.19 6.37
CA ALA A 14 19.99 -9.85 5.94
C ALA A 14 20.25 -9.62 4.45
N ALA A 15 21.42 -10.00 3.93
CA ALA A 15 21.75 -9.91 2.51
C ALA A 15 20.83 -10.80 1.66
N GLY A 16 20.61 -12.05 2.08
CA GLY A 16 19.68 -12.96 1.40
C GLY A 16 18.24 -12.42 1.41
N TYR A 17 17.81 -11.79 2.51
CA TYR A 17 16.48 -11.19 2.63
C TYR A 17 16.26 -10.05 1.65
N VAL A 18 17.26 -9.16 1.53
CA VAL A 18 17.23 -8.00 0.64
C VAL A 18 17.28 -8.44 -0.82
N LEU A 19 18.14 -9.42 -1.15
CA LEU A 19 18.25 -9.98 -2.50
C LEU A 19 17.08 -10.90 -2.89
N GLY A 20 16.19 -11.24 -1.95
CA GLY A 20 15.08 -12.16 -2.20
C GLY A 20 15.53 -13.61 -2.45
N ASN A 21 16.66 -14.00 -1.87
CA ASN A 21 17.30 -15.31 -2.07
C ASN A 21 17.30 -16.19 -0.82
N LEU A 22 16.47 -15.90 0.18
CA LEU A 22 16.27 -16.80 1.32
C LEU A 22 15.31 -17.92 0.95
N ASP A 23 15.64 -19.14 1.37
CA ASP A 23 14.67 -20.22 1.35
C ASP A 23 13.65 -20.11 2.51
N SER A 24 12.71 -21.05 2.57
CA SER A 24 11.65 -21.01 3.58
C SER A 24 12.14 -21.21 5.02
N GLU A 25 13.24 -21.95 5.21
CA GLU A 25 13.82 -22.21 6.53
C GLU A 25 14.60 -20.99 7.01
N GLU A 26 15.43 -20.42 6.14
CA GLU A 26 16.20 -19.20 6.41
C GLU A 26 15.30 -17.97 6.62
N MET A 27 14.19 -17.86 5.88
CA MET A 27 13.21 -16.79 6.09
C MET A 27 12.55 -16.89 7.48
N ALA A 28 12.26 -18.09 7.96
CA ALA A 28 11.69 -18.29 9.29
C ALA A 28 12.71 -17.95 10.38
N GLU A 29 13.96 -18.36 10.20
CA GLU A 29 15.08 -18.00 11.08
C GLU A 29 15.28 -16.49 11.15
N PHE A 30 15.33 -15.82 9.99
CA PHE A 30 15.45 -14.36 9.91
C PHE A 30 14.30 -13.64 10.63
N GLN A 31 13.05 -14.09 10.44
CA GLN A 31 11.89 -13.49 11.12
C GLN A 31 11.95 -13.65 12.64
N GLN A 32 12.39 -14.82 13.13
CA GLN A 32 12.57 -15.03 14.56
C GLN A 32 13.65 -14.11 15.13
N LEU A 33 14.81 -14.07 14.48
CA LEU A 33 15.93 -13.23 14.90
C LEU A 33 15.59 -11.74 14.83
N ALA A 34 14.80 -11.30 13.86
CA ALA A 34 14.36 -9.91 13.72
C ALA A 34 13.43 -9.46 14.86
N VAL A 35 12.74 -10.38 15.54
CA VAL A 35 11.96 -10.09 16.75
C VAL A 35 12.88 -9.95 17.96
N GLU A 36 13.88 -10.82 18.07
CA GLU A 36 14.83 -10.84 19.19
C GLU A 36 15.86 -9.69 19.11
N HIS A 37 16.23 -9.28 17.90
CA HIS A 37 17.23 -8.26 17.60
C HIS A 37 16.71 -7.24 16.59
N PRO A 38 15.99 -6.19 17.02
CA PRO A 38 15.45 -5.17 16.13
C PRO A 38 16.51 -4.45 15.26
N SER A 39 17.78 -4.43 15.68
CA SER A 39 18.89 -3.85 14.92
C SER A 39 19.19 -4.56 13.59
N LEU A 40 18.66 -5.78 13.38
CA LEU A 40 18.71 -6.45 12.07
C LEU A 40 18.01 -5.65 10.98
N TRP A 41 16.97 -4.87 11.33
CA TRP A 41 16.29 -4.01 10.37
C TRP A 41 17.15 -2.83 9.93
N ASP A 42 18.05 -2.34 10.79
CA ASP A 42 19.00 -1.28 10.44
C ASP A 42 20.01 -1.80 9.40
N GLU A 43 20.49 -3.04 9.56
CA GLU A 43 21.39 -3.70 8.61
C GLU A 43 20.72 -3.93 7.25
N VAL A 44 19.47 -4.42 7.25
CA VAL A 44 18.66 -4.56 6.03
C VAL A 44 18.46 -3.23 5.32
N ALA A 45 18.23 -2.15 6.06
CA ALA A 45 18.07 -0.82 5.49
C ALA A 45 19.38 -0.34 4.81
N GLY A 46 20.53 -0.52 5.45
CA GLY A 46 21.83 -0.16 4.88
C GLY A 46 22.19 -0.98 3.63
N LEU A 47 21.90 -2.28 3.63
CA LEU A 47 22.10 -3.15 2.47
C LEU A 47 21.18 -2.77 1.30
N GLN A 48 19.94 -2.38 1.58
CA GLN A 48 19.01 -1.91 0.56
C GLN A 48 19.49 -0.59 -0.06
N GLU A 49 19.93 0.37 0.76
CA GLU A 49 20.50 1.64 0.27
C GLU A 49 21.68 1.39 -0.67
N THR A 50 22.56 0.45 -0.30
CA THR A 50 23.70 0.05 -1.14
C THR A 50 23.26 -0.53 -2.49
N LEU A 51 22.20 -1.35 -2.51
CA LEU A 51 21.64 -1.92 -3.75
C LEU A 51 21.01 -0.86 -4.65
N ASP A 52 20.34 0.12 -4.07
CA ASP A 52 19.72 1.23 -4.82
C ASP A 52 20.76 2.13 -5.51
N LEU A 53 22.00 2.13 -5.01
CA LEU A 53 23.13 2.84 -5.61
C LEU A 53 23.79 2.07 -6.78
N LEU A 54 23.61 0.74 -6.87
CA LEU A 54 24.27 -0.08 -7.89
C LEU A 54 23.95 0.35 -9.33
N PRO A 55 22.69 0.69 -9.70
CA PRO A 55 22.38 1.12 -11.06
C PRO A 55 23.19 2.34 -11.53
N PHE A 56 23.60 3.21 -10.60
CA PHE A 56 24.39 4.40 -10.91
C PHE A 56 25.90 4.12 -11.03
N ALA A 57 26.36 3.01 -10.46
CA ALA A 57 27.75 2.56 -10.58
C ALA A 57 28.01 1.75 -11.86
N LEU A 58 26.95 1.27 -12.52
CA LEU A 58 27.05 0.55 -13.79
C LEU A 58 27.20 1.55 -14.94
N ALA A 59 28.13 1.26 -15.87
CA ALA A 59 28.22 2.03 -17.10
C ALA A 59 26.88 1.95 -17.85
N GLU A 60 26.38 3.09 -18.31
CA GLU A 60 25.16 3.15 -19.13
C GLU A 60 25.30 2.21 -20.33
N SER A 61 24.68 1.04 -20.26
CA SER A 61 24.61 0.14 -21.40
C SER A 61 23.52 0.66 -22.32
N GLN A 62 23.92 1.22 -23.46
CA GLN A 62 22.96 1.62 -24.47
C GLN A 62 22.24 0.35 -24.97
N PRO A 63 20.91 0.23 -24.79
CA PRO A 63 20.19 -0.94 -25.28
C PRO A 63 20.38 -1.04 -26.79
N GLN A 64 20.60 -2.25 -27.31
CA GLN A 64 20.78 -2.44 -28.76
C GLN A 64 19.60 -1.79 -29.50
N PRO A 65 19.83 -0.99 -30.56
CA PRO A 65 18.76 -0.28 -31.27
C PRO A 65 17.62 -1.21 -31.71
N SER A 66 17.99 -2.42 -32.13
CA SER A 66 17.06 -3.47 -32.55
C SER A 66 16.26 -4.10 -31.41
N ALA A 67 16.63 -3.90 -30.14
CA ALA A 67 15.87 -4.40 -28.99
C ALA A 67 14.59 -3.58 -28.79
N ARG A 68 14.65 -2.26 -28.98
CA ARG A 68 13.48 -1.38 -28.93
C ARG A 68 12.50 -1.72 -30.05
N GLU A 69 13.01 -1.90 -31.27
CA GLU A 69 12.20 -2.29 -32.43
C GLU A 69 11.59 -3.68 -32.25
N ARG A 70 12.35 -4.65 -31.73
CA ARG A 70 11.83 -5.99 -31.40
C ARG A 70 10.78 -5.95 -30.31
N MET A 71 10.93 -5.12 -29.27
CA MET A 71 9.91 -4.94 -28.23
C MET A 71 8.63 -4.31 -28.80
N MET A 72 8.76 -3.30 -29.67
CA MET A 72 7.62 -2.68 -30.35
C MET A 72 6.92 -3.65 -31.32
N GLN A 73 7.67 -4.42 -32.10
CA GLN A 73 7.11 -5.44 -32.98
C GLN A 73 6.47 -6.59 -32.20
N THR A 74 7.06 -7.04 -31.10
CA THR A 74 6.49 -8.11 -30.27
C THR A 74 5.17 -7.66 -29.63
N ALA A 75 5.11 -6.41 -29.14
CA ALA A 75 3.88 -5.82 -28.62
C ALA A 75 2.78 -5.66 -29.70
N GLN A 76 3.16 -5.32 -30.94
CA GLN A 76 2.22 -5.20 -32.06
C GLN A 76 1.75 -6.56 -32.60
N THR A 77 2.62 -7.57 -32.63
CA THR A 77 2.31 -8.89 -33.22
C THR A 77 1.49 -9.77 -32.27
N GLN A 78 1.63 -9.60 -30.95
CA GLN A 78 0.79 -10.31 -29.96
C GLN A 78 -0.68 -9.86 -29.94
N SER A 79 -1.04 -8.79 -30.66
CA SER A 79 -2.41 -8.29 -30.72
C SER A 79 -3.26 -8.89 -31.86
N ALA A 80 -2.74 -9.81 -32.69
CA ALA A 80 -3.41 -10.15 -33.97
C ALA A 80 -3.49 -11.63 -34.39
N GLU A 81 -3.05 -12.63 -33.61
CA GLU A 81 -3.21 -14.04 -34.02
C GLU A 81 -4.21 -14.83 -33.17
N PRO A 82 -5.33 -15.32 -33.76
CA PRO A 82 -6.10 -16.38 -33.16
C PRO A 82 -5.32 -17.70 -33.30
N PHE A 83 -4.97 -18.29 -32.16
CA PHE A 83 -4.30 -19.60 -32.08
C PHE A 83 -5.07 -20.64 -32.92
N LYS A 84 -4.49 -21.05 -34.06
CA LYS A 84 -4.96 -22.22 -34.80
C LYS A 84 -4.58 -23.47 -34.01
N ALA A 85 -5.60 -24.13 -33.44
CA ALA A 85 -5.46 -25.43 -32.82
C ALA A 85 -4.98 -26.45 -33.88
N SER A 86 -3.75 -26.92 -33.73
CA SER A 86 -3.23 -28.06 -34.49
C SER A 86 -3.93 -29.34 -34.05
N PRO A 87 -4.49 -30.16 -34.97
CA PRO A 87 -5.03 -31.45 -34.60
C PRO A 87 -3.89 -32.48 -34.55
N ASN A 88 -4.06 -33.43 -33.64
CA ASN A 88 -3.49 -34.78 -33.70
C ASN A 88 -2.16 -35.03 -32.94
N SER A 89 -2.30 -35.51 -31.70
CA SER A 89 -1.46 -36.59 -31.18
C SER A 89 -2.22 -37.33 -30.09
N GLN A 90 -2.70 -38.53 -30.44
CA GLN A 90 -3.39 -39.44 -29.55
C GLN A 90 -2.39 -40.04 -28.55
N ARG A 91 -2.45 -39.60 -27.29
CA ARG A 91 -1.93 -40.37 -26.15
C ARG A 91 -2.94 -40.38 -25.00
N PRO A 92 -3.32 -41.55 -24.47
CA PRO A 92 -4.54 -41.71 -23.66
C PRO A 92 -4.34 -41.47 -22.15
N TRP A 93 -3.45 -40.58 -21.72
CA TRP A 93 -3.19 -40.31 -20.29
C TRP A 93 -3.78 -38.99 -19.75
N ALA A 94 -4.48 -38.21 -20.58
CA ALA A 94 -4.89 -36.83 -20.25
C ALA A 94 -6.33 -36.66 -19.72
N LYS A 95 -6.96 -37.68 -19.13
CA LYS A 95 -8.37 -37.59 -18.70
C LYS A 95 -8.61 -37.06 -17.27
N ILE A 96 -7.60 -36.58 -16.54
CA ILE A 96 -7.81 -36.13 -15.14
C ILE A 96 -7.45 -34.64 -14.87
N PHE A 97 -6.79 -33.89 -15.77
CA PHE A 97 -6.37 -32.50 -15.48
C PHE A 97 -6.74 -31.42 -16.52
N GLY A 98 -7.73 -31.67 -17.39
CA GLY A 98 -8.00 -30.84 -18.57
C GLY A 98 -8.97 -29.65 -18.43
N GLY A 99 -9.25 -29.14 -17.23
CA GLY A 99 -10.35 -28.16 -17.04
C GLY A 99 -10.00 -26.77 -16.49
N ILE A 100 -8.87 -26.59 -15.80
CA ILE A 100 -8.68 -25.39 -14.94
C ILE A 100 -7.56 -24.44 -15.44
N ALA A 101 -6.65 -24.87 -16.33
CA ALA A 101 -5.49 -24.05 -16.71
C ALA A 101 -5.74 -22.96 -17.77
N VAL A 102 -6.81 -23.05 -18.56
CA VAL A 102 -7.05 -22.12 -19.69
C VAL A 102 -7.81 -20.85 -19.27
N VAL A 103 -8.61 -20.91 -18.21
CA VAL A 103 -9.40 -19.75 -17.75
C VAL A 103 -8.53 -18.78 -16.94
N THR A 104 -7.56 -19.27 -16.17
CA THR A 104 -6.68 -18.44 -15.35
C THR A 104 -5.65 -17.64 -16.16
N THR A 105 -5.17 -18.17 -17.29
CA THR A 105 -4.21 -17.46 -18.15
C THR A 105 -4.85 -16.32 -18.96
N VAL A 106 -6.10 -16.49 -19.41
CA VAL A 106 -6.84 -15.42 -20.13
C VAL A 106 -7.22 -14.27 -19.19
N ALA A 107 -7.57 -14.56 -17.92
CA ALA A 107 -7.90 -13.52 -16.94
C ALA A 107 -6.68 -12.66 -16.56
N LEU A 108 -5.51 -13.27 -16.37
CA LEU A 108 -4.26 -12.55 -16.03
C LEU A 108 -3.72 -11.71 -17.20
N GLY A 109 -3.91 -12.17 -18.44
CA GLY A 109 -3.55 -11.41 -19.64
C GLY A 109 -4.38 -10.14 -19.82
N LEU A 110 -5.70 -10.22 -19.65
CA LEU A 110 -6.61 -9.07 -19.78
C LEU A 110 -6.34 -8.00 -18.70
N GLN A 111 -6.00 -8.42 -17.49
CA GLN A 111 -5.71 -7.50 -16.40
C GLN A 111 -4.39 -6.75 -16.62
N THR A 112 -3.39 -7.40 -17.20
CA THR A 112 -2.09 -6.78 -17.52
C THR A 112 -2.22 -5.69 -18.59
N VAL A 113 -3.05 -5.91 -19.61
CA VAL A 113 -3.29 -4.90 -20.67
C VAL A 113 -4.01 -3.67 -20.12
N HIS A 114 -4.93 -3.85 -19.17
CA HIS A 114 -5.62 -2.73 -18.55
C HIS A 114 -4.69 -1.84 -17.72
N PHE A 115 -3.74 -2.44 -16.99
CA PHE A 115 -2.75 -1.68 -16.22
C PHE A 115 -1.78 -0.88 -17.10
N GLN A 116 -1.39 -1.43 -18.26
CA GLN A 116 -0.53 -0.70 -19.20
C GLN A 116 -1.23 0.53 -19.81
N GLN A 117 -2.55 0.47 -20.00
CA GLN A 117 -3.33 1.62 -20.46
C GLN A 117 -3.37 2.74 -19.41
N GLN A 118 -3.47 2.40 -18.12
CA GLN A 118 -3.42 3.38 -17.03
C GLN A 118 -2.04 4.04 -16.93
N LEU A 119 -0.96 3.25 -17.04
CA LEU A 119 0.41 3.77 -17.05
C LEU A 119 0.69 4.70 -18.25
N ALA A 120 0.10 4.42 -19.41
CA ALA A 120 0.23 5.29 -20.57
C ALA A 120 -0.44 6.65 -20.35
N GLN A 121 -1.63 6.67 -19.73
CA GLN A 121 -2.34 7.91 -19.40
C GLN A 121 -1.58 8.75 -18.37
N VAL A 122 -1.13 8.14 -17.28
CA VAL A 122 -0.37 8.85 -16.22
C VAL A 122 0.95 9.41 -16.76
N ARG A 123 1.65 8.67 -17.64
CA ARG A 123 2.87 9.19 -18.28
C ARG A 123 2.61 10.37 -19.19
N GLN A 124 1.43 10.42 -19.83
CA GLN A 124 1.05 11.52 -20.71
C GLN A 124 0.73 12.78 -19.90
N GLU A 125 0.03 12.66 -18.77
CA GLU A 125 -0.21 13.77 -17.84
C GLU A 125 1.10 14.31 -17.23
N LEU A 126 2.03 13.42 -16.87
CA LEU A 126 3.36 13.82 -16.39
C LEU A 126 4.19 14.53 -17.46
N ALA A 127 4.11 14.08 -18.72
CA ALA A 127 4.80 14.74 -19.82
C ALA A 127 4.21 16.14 -20.08
N GLU A 128 2.90 16.29 -19.93
CA GLU A 128 2.21 17.57 -20.05
C GLU A 128 2.58 18.52 -18.90
N GLN A 129 2.56 18.06 -17.65
CA GLN A 129 3.02 18.85 -16.50
C GLN A 129 4.49 19.26 -16.61
N LYS A 130 5.37 18.36 -17.07
CA LYS A 130 6.78 18.70 -17.33
C LYS A 130 6.94 19.76 -18.41
N SER A 131 6.11 19.72 -19.45
CA SER A 131 6.13 20.74 -20.50
C SER A 131 5.69 22.12 -19.98
N LEU A 132 4.70 22.14 -19.08
CA LEU A 132 4.24 23.37 -18.42
C LEU A 132 5.30 23.94 -17.47
N MET A 133 6.01 23.08 -16.74
CA MET A 133 7.13 23.48 -15.88
C MET A 133 8.34 24.01 -16.68
N ALA A 134 8.62 23.45 -17.85
CA ALA A 134 9.69 23.91 -18.72
C ALA A 134 9.42 25.30 -19.34
N THR A 135 8.14 25.71 -19.44
CA THR A 135 7.74 27.04 -19.91
C THR A 135 7.68 28.12 -18.83
N LEU A 136 7.87 27.79 -17.55
CA LEU A 136 7.94 28.79 -16.48
C LEU A 136 9.38 29.32 -16.33
N PRO A 137 9.62 30.63 -16.42
CA PRO A 137 10.95 31.21 -16.26
C PRO A 137 11.47 30.98 -14.83
N SER A 138 12.63 30.34 -14.73
CA SER A 138 13.31 30.00 -13.47
C SER A 138 13.69 31.26 -12.68
N THR A 139 12.77 31.73 -11.84
CA THR A 139 13.06 32.74 -10.81
C THR A 139 12.73 32.11 -9.46
N MET A 140 13.68 31.37 -8.87
CA MET A 140 13.54 30.81 -7.52
C MET A 140 14.19 31.74 -6.49
N PRO A 141 13.47 32.19 -5.46
CA PRO A 141 14.07 32.54 -4.18
C PRO A 141 14.32 31.25 -3.38
N GLN A 142 15.55 31.08 -2.89
CA GLN A 142 15.91 30.04 -1.93
C GLN A 142 15.07 30.19 -0.67
N THR A 143 14.19 29.23 -0.42
CA THR A 143 13.54 29.03 0.87
C THR A 143 13.96 27.68 1.43
N THR A 144 14.45 27.72 2.65
CA THR A 144 15.02 26.64 3.45
C THR A 144 14.04 25.48 3.58
N PRO A 145 14.45 24.21 3.38
CA PRO A 145 13.55 23.08 3.54
C PRO A 145 13.26 22.83 5.02
N ARG A 146 11.98 22.92 5.38
CA ARG A 146 11.45 22.54 6.68
C ARG A 146 10.94 21.10 6.56
N ASN A 147 11.62 20.18 7.24
CA ASN A 147 11.32 18.76 7.35
C ASN A 147 9.86 18.51 7.78
N VAL A 148 9.07 17.82 6.96
CA VAL A 148 8.50 16.47 7.20
C VAL A 148 8.13 15.86 5.84
N VAL A 149 8.93 14.89 5.38
CA VAL A 149 8.57 13.89 4.37
C VAL A 149 8.89 12.57 5.05
N ILE A 150 7.92 11.68 5.24
CA ILE A 150 8.30 10.30 5.57
C ILE A 150 8.54 9.60 4.24
N THR A 151 9.80 9.66 3.82
CA THR A 151 10.37 8.80 2.78
C THR A 151 10.46 7.40 3.37
N THR A 152 9.37 6.63 3.39
CA THR A 152 9.52 5.19 3.54
C THR A 152 10.06 4.68 2.22
N THR A 153 11.29 4.16 2.24
CA THR A 153 11.91 3.39 1.16
C THR A 153 10.86 2.44 0.56
N ASP A 154 10.79 2.37 -0.79
CA ASP A 154 9.80 1.60 -1.57
C ASP A 154 9.62 0.14 -1.09
N THR A 155 10.60 -0.41 -0.36
CA THR A 155 10.63 -1.79 0.13
C THR A 155 9.89 -2.02 1.46
N PHE A 156 9.87 -1.08 2.41
CA PHE A 156 9.07 -1.21 3.66
C PHE A 156 7.57 -1.16 3.36
N VAL A 157 7.22 -0.28 2.42
CA VAL A 157 5.89 -0.17 1.82
C VAL A 157 5.50 -1.54 1.27
N ASN A 158 6.24 -2.10 0.32
CA ASN A 158 5.81 -3.25 -0.48
C ASN A 158 5.49 -4.55 0.30
N ARG A 159 6.18 -4.87 1.40
CA ARG A 159 5.95 -6.14 2.14
C ARG A 159 4.83 -6.07 3.17
N ASN A 160 4.50 -4.88 3.69
CA ASN A 160 3.44 -4.68 4.69
C ASN A 160 2.21 -3.92 4.13
N TRP A 161 2.21 -3.54 2.85
CA TRP A 161 1.23 -2.61 2.26
C TRP A 161 -0.19 -3.14 2.07
N GLN A 162 -0.40 -4.45 1.99
CA GLN A 162 -1.69 -4.97 1.48
C GLN A 162 -2.89 -4.45 2.29
N GLY A 163 -2.75 -4.28 3.60
CA GLY A 163 -3.78 -3.66 4.43
C GLY A 163 -3.91 -2.15 4.19
N VAL A 164 -2.80 -1.42 4.09
CA VAL A 164 -2.78 0.04 3.85
C VAL A 164 -3.44 0.37 2.51
N GLU A 165 -3.06 -0.32 1.43
CA GLU A 165 -3.66 -0.13 0.11
C GLU A 165 -5.17 -0.39 0.14
N GLN A 166 -5.62 -1.46 0.80
CA GLN A 166 -7.04 -1.75 0.91
C GLN A 166 -7.79 -0.66 1.67
N ILE A 167 -7.21 -0.07 2.72
CA ILE A 167 -7.80 1.06 3.45
C ILE A 167 -7.91 2.28 2.53
N LEU A 168 -6.86 2.63 1.80
CA LEU A 168 -6.85 3.77 0.87
C LEU A 168 -7.86 3.57 -0.28
N VAL A 169 -7.92 2.37 -0.86
CA VAL A 169 -8.88 2.00 -1.90
C VAL A 169 -10.31 2.04 -1.38
N ASP A 170 -10.55 1.55 -0.16
CA ASP A 170 -11.86 1.60 0.50
C ASP A 170 -12.29 3.06 0.74
N HIS A 171 -11.38 3.91 1.23
CA HIS A 171 -11.63 5.35 1.40
C HIS A 171 -12.03 5.98 0.06
N HIS A 172 -11.22 5.80 -0.99
CA HIS A 172 -11.51 6.36 -2.30
C HIS A 172 -12.85 5.86 -2.90
N LYS A 173 -13.18 4.57 -2.71
CA LYS A 173 -14.50 4.02 -3.09
C LYS A 173 -15.63 4.70 -2.32
N SER A 174 -15.44 4.99 -1.04
CA SER A 174 -16.44 5.66 -0.21
C SER A 174 -16.73 7.07 -0.68
N LEU A 175 -15.71 7.83 -1.11
CA LEU A 175 -15.87 9.17 -1.67
C LEU A 175 -16.75 9.15 -2.93
N LYS A 176 -16.53 8.17 -3.81
CA LYS A 176 -17.30 7.98 -5.05
C LYS A 176 -18.77 7.63 -4.82
N LYS A 177 -19.15 7.10 -3.64
CA LYS A 177 -20.54 6.78 -3.31
C LYS A 177 -21.39 8.01 -2.92
N GLY A 178 -20.77 9.18 -2.72
CA GLY A 178 -21.50 10.43 -2.46
C GLY A 178 -22.31 10.38 -1.15
N PRO A 179 -23.65 10.58 -1.15
CA PRO A 179 -24.49 10.50 0.05
C PRO A 179 -24.57 9.10 0.67
N LYS A 180 -24.28 8.05 -0.11
CA LYS A 180 -24.27 6.64 0.34
C LYS A 180 -22.86 6.18 0.75
N ALA A 181 -22.02 7.11 1.19
CA ALA A 181 -20.64 6.81 1.57
C ALA A 181 -20.55 5.97 2.87
N VAL A 182 -21.61 5.96 3.67
CA VAL A 182 -21.74 5.18 4.90
C VAL A 182 -22.95 4.26 4.82
N ASP A 183 -22.85 3.09 5.45
CA ASP A 183 -23.94 2.11 5.50
C ASP A 183 -24.89 2.38 6.67
N ILE A 184 -24.36 2.96 7.76
CA ILE A 184 -25.10 3.35 8.96
C ILE A 184 -24.98 4.86 9.13
N PRO A 185 -25.94 5.65 8.61
CA PRO A 185 -25.95 7.10 8.82
C PRO A 185 -26.34 7.41 10.26
N SER A 186 -25.49 8.16 10.96
CA SER A 186 -25.82 8.76 12.26
C SER A 186 -24.88 9.94 12.50
N ASN A 187 -25.40 11.00 13.09
CA ASN A 187 -24.64 12.17 13.53
C ASN A 187 -24.39 12.16 15.05
N GLN A 188 -24.79 11.10 15.74
CA GLN A 188 -24.60 10.93 17.18
C GLN A 188 -23.54 9.85 17.45
N PRO A 189 -22.35 10.21 17.96
CA PRO A 189 -21.26 9.25 18.16
C PRO A 189 -21.68 8.02 18.97
N MET A 190 -22.38 8.22 20.09
CA MET A 190 -22.78 7.11 20.98
C MET A 190 -23.79 6.15 20.33
N GLU A 191 -24.75 6.68 19.56
CA GLU A 191 -25.69 5.86 18.80
C GLU A 191 -24.96 5.07 17.71
N LEU A 192 -24.06 5.72 16.97
CA LEU A 192 -23.27 5.08 15.93
C LEU A 192 -22.38 3.96 16.50
N ALA A 193 -21.72 4.20 17.63
CA ALA A 193 -20.91 3.21 18.32
C ALA A 193 -21.73 1.97 18.71
N ALA A 194 -22.93 2.17 19.26
CA ALA A 194 -23.84 1.08 19.62
C ALA A 194 -24.25 0.25 18.39
N LEU A 195 -24.59 0.91 17.28
CA LEU A 195 -24.97 0.26 16.02
C LEU A 195 -23.81 -0.50 15.38
N LEU A 196 -22.59 0.04 15.41
CA LEU A 196 -21.40 -0.60 14.86
C LEU A 196 -20.97 -1.83 15.69
N ARG A 197 -21.01 -1.73 17.03
CA ARG A 197 -20.70 -2.85 17.93
C ARG A 197 -21.63 -4.05 17.75
N ALA A 198 -22.88 -3.82 17.36
CA ALA A 198 -23.82 -4.89 17.05
C ALA A 198 -23.39 -5.71 15.81
N GLN A 199 -22.49 -5.19 14.96
CA GLN A 199 -22.09 -5.80 13.70
C GLN A 199 -20.62 -6.24 13.65
N ALA A 200 -19.73 -5.59 14.40
CA ALA A 200 -18.31 -5.89 14.44
C ALA A 200 -17.71 -5.72 15.84
N PRO A 201 -16.67 -6.51 16.19
CA PRO A 201 -15.91 -6.28 17.42
C PRO A 201 -15.25 -4.90 17.34
N MET A 202 -15.60 -4.04 18.29
CA MET A 202 -15.10 -2.68 18.44
C MET A 202 -14.61 -2.53 19.89
N PRO A 203 -13.54 -1.75 20.14
CA PRO A 203 -13.22 -1.26 21.47
C PRO A 203 -14.42 -0.50 22.06
N SER A 204 -14.42 -0.41 23.38
CA SER A 204 -15.36 0.40 24.14
C SER A 204 -15.31 1.87 23.69
N ALA A 205 -14.10 2.38 23.46
CA ALA A 205 -13.89 3.77 23.13
C ALA A 205 -14.09 4.07 21.63
N MET A 206 -14.77 5.18 21.35
CA MET A 206 -14.98 5.68 20.00
C MET A 206 -14.13 6.93 19.76
N PRO A 207 -13.39 6.99 18.66
CA PRO A 207 -12.62 8.18 18.29
C PRO A 207 -13.55 9.26 17.75
N ILE A 208 -13.46 10.46 18.31
CA ILE A 208 -14.23 11.65 17.93
C ILE A 208 -13.25 12.75 17.52
N LEU A 209 -13.60 13.47 16.44
CA LEU A 209 -12.87 14.65 16.00
C LEU A 209 -13.46 15.90 16.65
N SER A 210 -13.01 16.23 17.86
CA SER A 210 -13.63 17.26 18.71
C SER A 210 -13.26 18.69 18.35
N GLN A 211 -12.06 18.92 17.81
CA GLN A 211 -11.50 20.28 17.65
C GLN A 211 -11.72 20.91 16.27
N MET A 212 -12.18 20.12 15.29
CA MET A 212 -12.51 20.63 13.96
C MET A 212 -14.02 20.78 13.85
N SER A 213 -14.50 21.75 13.06
CA SER A 213 -15.90 21.84 12.63
C SER A 213 -16.24 20.65 11.71
N SER A 214 -16.25 19.48 12.33
CA SER A 214 -16.45 18.19 11.70
C SER A 214 -17.86 17.70 12.01
N LYS A 215 -18.53 17.25 10.96
CA LYS A 215 -19.86 16.67 11.04
C LYS A 215 -19.72 15.17 10.86
N LEU A 216 -20.07 14.42 11.91
CA LEU A 216 -20.17 12.97 11.80
C LEU A 216 -21.25 12.60 10.77
N LEU A 217 -20.87 11.86 9.74
CA LEU A 217 -21.78 11.40 8.69
C LEU A 217 -22.37 10.01 9.00
N GLY A 218 -21.61 9.17 9.68
CA GLY A 218 -21.98 7.80 10.01
C GLY A 218 -20.79 6.85 9.97
N GLY A 219 -21.08 5.56 9.82
CA GLY A 219 -20.05 4.53 9.74
C GLY A 219 -20.43 3.32 8.89
N SER A 220 -19.44 2.49 8.63
CA SER A 220 -19.52 1.25 7.86
C SER A 220 -18.66 0.19 8.52
N VAL A 221 -19.10 -1.06 8.49
CA VAL A 221 -18.22 -2.19 8.82
C VAL A 221 -17.36 -2.48 7.59
N CYS A 222 -16.05 -2.61 7.79
CA CYS A 222 -15.09 -2.92 6.73
C CYS A 222 -14.36 -4.23 7.03
N THR A 223 -13.84 -4.86 5.98
CA THR A 223 -13.07 -6.10 6.08
C THR A 223 -11.82 -5.97 5.22
N PHE A 224 -10.68 -6.20 5.83
CA PHE A 224 -9.36 -6.10 5.20
C PHE A 224 -8.65 -7.44 5.36
N GLY A 225 -8.60 -8.23 4.29
CA GLY A 225 -8.24 -9.65 4.39
C GLY A 225 -9.16 -10.39 5.36
N LYS A 226 -8.60 -10.87 6.48
CA LYS A 226 -9.36 -11.52 7.57
C LYS A 226 -9.68 -10.58 8.74
N ALA A 227 -9.09 -9.40 8.75
CA ALA A 227 -9.32 -8.42 9.80
C ALA A 227 -10.67 -7.74 9.58
N LYS A 228 -11.47 -7.66 10.64
CA LYS A 228 -12.70 -6.86 10.66
C LYS A 228 -12.39 -5.53 11.31
N GLY A 229 -13.03 -4.50 10.80
CA GLY A 229 -12.93 -3.18 11.37
C GLY A 229 -14.17 -2.37 11.07
N VAL A 230 -14.05 -1.10 11.37
CA VAL A 230 -15.07 -0.09 11.16
C VAL A 230 -14.43 1.13 10.54
N ARG A 231 -15.17 1.77 9.64
CA ARG A 231 -14.87 3.08 9.09
C ARG A 231 -15.91 4.06 9.59
N ILE A 232 -15.46 5.13 10.25
CA ILE A 232 -16.28 6.26 10.66
C ILE A 232 -15.96 7.41 9.73
N MET A 233 -16.98 8.05 9.17
CA MET A 233 -16.79 9.13 8.20
C MET A 233 -17.22 10.47 8.78
N TYR A 234 -16.35 11.46 8.59
CA TYR A 234 -16.56 12.84 8.98
C TYR A 234 -16.55 13.72 7.74
N ASP A 235 -17.36 14.77 7.75
CA ASP A 235 -17.31 15.87 6.79
C ASP A 235 -16.73 17.09 7.52
N THR A 236 -15.62 17.62 7.03
CA THR A 236 -14.93 18.74 7.64
C THR A 236 -15.10 19.96 6.75
N GLU A 237 -15.39 21.12 7.34
CA GLU A 237 -15.73 22.33 6.56
C GLU A 237 -14.64 22.75 5.56
N HIS A 238 -13.37 22.54 5.89
CA HIS A 238 -12.24 22.99 5.07
C HIS A 238 -11.51 21.86 4.34
N HIS A 239 -11.65 20.63 4.81
CA HIS A 239 -10.79 19.52 4.39
C HIS A 239 -11.57 18.40 3.70
N GLY A 240 -12.89 18.56 3.53
CA GLY A 240 -13.75 17.58 2.90
C GLY A 240 -13.96 16.35 3.77
N LYS A 241 -14.09 15.18 3.14
CA LYS A 241 -14.46 13.95 3.82
C LYS A 241 -13.24 13.21 4.34
N VAL A 242 -13.22 12.97 5.65
CA VAL A 242 -12.20 12.21 6.35
C VAL A 242 -12.77 10.85 6.74
N SER A 243 -11.99 9.78 6.57
CA SER A 243 -12.32 8.46 7.09
C SER A 243 -11.41 8.07 8.23
N PHE A 244 -12.00 7.75 9.37
CA PHE A 244 -11.33 7.17 10.51
C PHE A 244 -11.57 5.66 10.53
N TYR A 245 -10.52 4.87 10.58
CA TYR A 245 -10.55 3.41 10.61
C TYR A 245 -10.09 2.90 11.95
N GLN A 246 -10.74 1.82 12.37
CA GLN A 246 -10.37 1.07 13.55
C GLN A 246 -10.56 -0.41 13.27
N ILE A 247 -9.46 -1.15 13.26
CA ILE A 247 -9.38 -2.49 12.72
C ILE A 247 -8.83 -3.40 13.81
N ALA A 248 -9.57 -4.44 14.14
CA ALA A 248 -9.14 -5.38 15.16
C ALA A 248 -7.85 -6.09 14.71
N ARG A 249 -6.86 -6.16 15.58
CA ARG A 249 -5.64 -6.93 15.36
C ARG A 249 -5.96 -8.41 15.51
N SER A 250 -6.59 -8.98 14.49
CA SER A 250 -6.83 -10.43 14.43
C SER A 250 -5.49 -11.17 14.54
N GLN A 251 -5.49 -12.40 15.06
CA GLN A 251 -4.29 -13.18 15.46
C GLN A 251 -3.30 -13.56 14.34
N ARG A 252 -3.24 -12.82 13.22
CA ARG A 252 -2.24 -12.96 12.15
C ARG A 252 -1.69 -11.60 11.68
N PRO A 253 -0.38 -11.52 11.39
CA PRO A 253 0.35 -10.27 11.18
C PRO A 253 0.18 -9.72 9.75
N GLU A 254 -1.00 -9.83 9.14
CA GLU A 254 -1.23 -9.30 7.79
C GLU A 254 -1.27 -7.75 7.75
N LEU A 255 -1.34 -7.12 8.92
CA LEU A 255 -1.18 -5.68 9.08
C LEU A 255 0.22 -5.36 9.63
N PRO A 256 0.87 -4.27 9.14
CA PRO A 256 2.15 -3.83 9.66
C PRO A 256 2.08 -3.69 11.18
N GLN A 257 3.12 -4.14 11.88
CA GLN A 257 3.28 -3.79 13.28
C GLN A 257 3.62 -2.30 13.35
N PHE A 258 2.61 -1.46 13.46
CA PHE A 258 2.82 -0.06 13.78
C PHE A 258 3.26 0.03 15.24
N THR A 259 4.29 0.82 15.52
CA THR A 259 4.58 1.25 16.88
C THR A 259 3.43 2.14 17.37
N PRO A 260 3.39 2.47 18.67
CA PRO A 260 2.51 3.53 19.16
C PRO A 260 2.77 4.89 18.49
N GLU A 261 3.90 5.05 17.81
CA GLU A 261 4.21 6.24 17.03
C GLU A 261 3.38 6.28 15.74
N LYS A 262 2.91 7.48 15.42
CA LYS A 262 2.10 7.72 14.23
C LYS A 262 2.97 7.67 12.98
N LEU A 263 2.67 6.74 12.07
CA LEU A 263 3.23 6.69 10.73
C LEU A 263 2.40 7.59 9.81
N TYR A 264 3.04 8.59 9.22
CA TYR A 264 2.44 9.48 8.24
C TYR A 264 2.80 9.00 6.83
N LEU A 265 1.80 8.77 6.00
CA LEU A 265 1.95 8.39 4.61
C LEU A 265 1.30 9.45 3.74
N ALA A 266 2.09 10.08 2.87
CA ALA A 266 1.62 11.00 1.86
C ALA A 266 1.86 10.37 0.49
N ILE A 267 0.79 10.20 -0.30
CA ILE A 267 0.87 9.69 -1.65
C ILE A 267 0.80 10.88 -2.59
N GLN A 268 1.75 10.96 -3.52
CA GLN A 268 1.71 11.96 -4.59
C GLN A 268 0.45 11.73 -5.43
N ASP A 269 -0.41 12.76 -5.50
CA ASP A 269 -1.69 12.74 -6.24
C ASP A 269 -2.74 11.73 -5.72
N GLY A 270 -2.69 11.37 -4.42
CA GLY A 270 -3.66 10.46 -3.81
C GLY A 270 -3.98 10.80 -2.34
N PRO A 271 -4.92 10.06 -1.73
CA PRO A 271 -5.24 10.23 -0.32
C PRO A 271 -4.02 9.88 0.54
N GLY A 272 -3.67 10.80 1.44
CA GLY A 272 -2.72 10.54 2.51
C GLY A 272 -3.40 9.81 3.67
N GLY A 273 -2.59 9.24 4.56
CA GLY A 273 -3.11 8.70 5.80
C GLY A 273 -2.11 8.68 6.94
N VAL A 274 -2.65 8.60 8.16
CA VAL A 274 -1.89 8.47 9.40
C VAL A 274 -2.29 7.16 10.05
N PHE A 275 -1.31 6.32 10.39
CA PHE A 275 -1.51 4.96 10.86
C PHE A 275 -0.81 4.77 12.20
N TRP A 276 -1.46 4.10 13.16
CA TRP A 276 -0.86 3.76 14.46
C TRP A 276 -1.54 2.52 15.06
N SER A 277 -1.00 2.00 16.17
CA SER A 277 -1.64 0.92 16.92
C SER A 277 -1.47 1.08 18.43
N ASP A 278 -2.40 0.52 19.21
CA ASP A 278 -2.36 0.51 20.69
C ASP A 278 -2.20 -0.90 21.28
N GLY A 279 -1.83 -1.87 20.46
CA GLY A 279 -1.70 -3.27 20.84
C GLY A 279 -2.92 -4.12 20.45
N GLU A 280 -4.14 -3.61 20.64
CA GLU A 280 -5.39 -4.33 20.34
C GLU A 280 -5.96 -3.95 18.97
N PHE A 281 -5.84 -2.69 18.59
CA PHE A 281 -6.38 -2.16 17.34
C PHE A 281 -5.32 -1.48 16.49
N HIS A 282 -5.55 -1.53 15.18
CA HIS A 282 -4.91 -0.67 14.21
C HIS A 282 -5.85 0.48 13.88
N TYR A 283 -5.31 1.68 13.92
CA TYR A 283 -6.05 2.91 13.62
C TYR A 283 -5.49 3.51 12.35
N ALA A 284 -6.38 4.11 11.54
CA ALA A 284 -5.95 4.95 10.43
C ALA A 284 -6.85 6.16 10.27
N ILE A 285 -6.28 7.32 9.94
CA ILE A 285 -7.01 8.45 9.40
C ILE A 285 -6.62 8.57 7.94
N VAL A 286 -7.59 8.59 7.04
CA VAL A 286 -7.35 8.72 5.60
C VAL A 286 -8.17 9.88 5.04
N SER A 287 -7.51 10.72 4.25
CA SER A 287 -8.10 11.90 3.63
C SER A 287 -7.25 12.38 2.45
N ASP A 288 -7.83 13.17 1.55
CA ASP A 288 -7.11 13.90 0.48
C ASP A 288 -6.32 15.11 1.02
N LEU A 289 -5.95 15.09 2.30
CA LEU A 289 -5.27 16.17 2.99
C LEU A 289 -3.76 16.12 2.82
N SER A 290 -3.11 17.28 2.93
CA SER A 290 -1.65 17.33 3.03
C SER A 290 -1.15 16.68 4.33
N ALA A 291 0.13 16.31 4.38
CA ALA A 291 0.73 15.70 5.56
C ALA A 291 0.64 16.59 6.82
N ASP A 292 0.78 17.92 6.65
CA ASP A 292 0.68 18.88 7.75
C ASP A 292 -0.76 18.97 8.29
N GLU A 293 -1.76 19.02 7.41
CA GLU A 293 -3.18 19.02 7.80
C GLU A 293 -3.58 17.70 8.46
N LEU A 294 -3.09 16.56 7.94
CA LEU A 294 -3.29 15.26 8.57
C LEU A 294 -2.71 15.23 9.99
N LYS A 295 -1.52 15.82 10.20
CA LYS A 295 -0.88 15.91 11.52
C LYS A 295 -1.67 16.78 12.50
N GLU A 296 -2.21 17.90 12.04
CA GLU A 296 -3.12 18.73 12.82
C GLU A 296 -4.39 17.95 13.20
N LEU A 297 -5.04 17.33 12.21
CA LEU A 297 -6.22 16.50 12.39
C LEU A 297 -5.99 15.35 13.38
N THR A 298 -4.82 14.68 13.32
CA THR A 298 -4.52 13.58 14.24
C THR A 298 -4.32 14.06 15.68
N SER A 299 -4.03 15.34 15.89
CA SER A 299 -3.89 15.95 17.23
C SER A 299 -5.25 16.33 17.82
N ALA A 300 -6.27 16.47 16.97
CA ALA A 300 -7.66 16.74 17.33
C ALA A 300 -8.50 15.49 17.63
N VAL A 301 -7.92 14.29 17.50
CA VAL A 301 -8.60 13.03 17.82
C VAL A 301 -8.68 12.87 19.33
N GLU A 302 -9.90 12.81 19.85
CA GLU A 302 -10.18 12.46 21.23
C GLU A 302 -10.80 11.05 21.28
N ILE A 303 -10.28 10.22 22.18
CA ILE A 303 -10.84 8.89 22.42
C ILE A 303 -11.89 9.04 23.54
N VAL A 304 -13.17 8.85 23.20
CA VAL A 304 -14.26 8.93 24.16
C VAL A 304 -14.68 7.53 24.57
N GLU A 305 -14.48 7.20 25.84
CA GLU A 305 -14.98 5.96 26.44
C GLU A 305 -16.51 6.04 26.56
N SER A 306 -17.19 4.98 26.13
CA SER A 306 -18.66 4.84 26.23
C SER A 306 -19.10 4.12 27.50
#